data_AF-A0A5K1JSB6-F1
#
_entry.id   AF-A0A5K1JSB6-F1
#
_cell.length_a   1.000
_cell.length_b   1.000
_cell.length_c   1.000
_cell.angle_alpha   90.00
_cell.angle_beta   90.00
_cell.angle_gamma   90.00
#
_symmetry.space_group_name_H-M   'P 1'
#
loop_
_entity.id
_entity.type
_entity.pdbx_description
1 polymer ?
#
loop_
_entity_poly.entity_id
_entity_poly.type
_entity_poly.pdbx_seq_one_letter_code
_entity_poly.pdbx_strand_id
1 'polypeptide(L)'
;MIPDPQFPPFIVVFGVNDVHDYASDLRNPRKTADGLEGTVLHPTQHAAIVVSSWAATFLIIAVSVLTARHHNVLVILALLLLAWQYSAPPLRFKERPLLDSLS
;
A
#
# COMPACT_ATOMS: atom_id res chain seq x y z
N MET A 1 -6.59 13.50 -13.58
CA MET A 1 -6.89 12.08 -13.79
C MET A 1 -7.10 11.47 -12.40
N ILE A 2 -8.28 10.96 -12.09
CA ILE A 2 -8.50 10.22 -10.82
C ILE A 2 -7.93 8.82 -11.07
N PRO A 3 -7.11 8.24 -10.18
CA PRO A 3 -6.62 6.88 -10.37
C PRO A 3 -7.81 5.92 -10.46
N ASP A 4 -7.73 4.92 -11.34
CA ASP A 4 -8.77 3.90 -11.47
C ASP A 4 -9.05 3.28 -10.10
N PRO A 5 -10.33 3.02 -9.76
CA PRO A 5 -10.70 2.50 -8.45
C PRO A 5 -10.05 1.13 -8.22
N GLN A 6 -9.01 1.12 -7.39
CA GLN A 6 -8.36 -0.10 -6.94
C GLN A 6 -9.23 -0.75 -5.85
N PHE A 7 -9.32 -2.08 -5.88
CA PHE A 7 -10.01 -2.84 -4.82
C PHE A 7 -9.36 -2.52 -3.44
N PRO A 8 -10.12 -2.45 -2.32
CA PRO A 8 -9.63 -1.85 -1.07
C PRO A 8 -8.30 -2.40 -0.50
N PRO A 9 -8.00 -3.71 -0.57
CA PRO A 9 -6.67 -4.22 -0.18
C PRO A 9 -5.54 -3.77 -1.12
N PHE A 10 -5.80 -3.62 -2.42
CA PHE A 10 -4.80 -3.21 -3.39
C PHE A 10 -4.35 -1.77 -3.17
N ILE A 11 -5.26 -0.86 -2.82
CA ILE A 11 -4.86 0.52 -2.52
C ILE A 11 -3.99 0.62 -1.24
N VAL A 12 -4.19 -0.28 -0.27
CA VAL A 12 -3.33 -0.35 0.93
C VAL A 12 -1.92 -0.83 0.59
N VAL A 13 -1.77 -1.80 -0.30
CA VAL A 13 -0.44 -2.31 -0.68
C VAL A 13 0.24 -1.38 -1.69
N PHE A 14 -0.40 -1.17 -2.84
CA PHE A 14 0.19 -0.43 -3.97
C PHE A 14 0.09 1.08 -3.79
N GLY A 15 -1.03 1.61 -3.29
CA GLY A 15 -1.16 3.04 -3.07
C GLY A 15 -0.20 3.58 -2.01
N VAL A 16 -0.04 2.87 -0.89
CA VAL A 16 0.97 3.22 0.13
C VAL A 16 2.38 3.10 -0.45
N ASN A 17 2.65 2.07 -1.25
CA ASN A 17 3.93 1.92 -1.94
C ASN A 17 4.24 3.13 -2.85
N ASP A 18 3.32 3.51 -3.72
CA ASP A 18 3.51 4.59 -4.70
C ASP A 18 3.80 5.93 -4.02
N VAL A 19 3.15 6.21 -2.89
CA VAL A 19 3.40 7.44 -2.11
C VAL A 19 4.79 7.43 -1.48
N HIS A 20 5.21 6.31 -0.89
CA HIS A 20 6.48 6.21 -0.17
C HIS A 20 7.71 5.96 -1.06
N ASP A 21 7.50 5.53 -2.30
CA ASP A 21 8.56 5.29 -3.29
C ASP A 21 8.61 6.34 -4.41
N TYR A 22 7.78 7.38 -4.34
CA TYR A 22 7.72 8.44 -5.35
C TYR A 22 9.10 8.96 -5.80
N ALA A 23 9.99 9.24 -4.84
CA ALA A 23 11.32 9.77 -5.14
C ALA A 23 12.27 8.76 -5.83
N SER A 24 12.14 7.46 -5.54
CA SER A 24 12.86 6.41 -6.28
C SER A 24 12.23 6.16 -7.64
N ASP A 25 10.91 6.22 -7.74
CA ASP A 25 10.17 5.98 -8.98
C ASP A 25 10.46 7.05 -10.04
N LEU A 26 10.56 8.32 -9.63
CA LEU A 26 11.01 9.41 -10.51
C LEU A 26 12.40 9.18 -11.13
N ARG A 27 13.27 8.42 -10.45
CA ARG A 27 14.62 8.12 -10.91
C ARG A 27 14.70 6.87 -11.78
N ASN A 28 13.60 6.11 -11.91
CA ASN A 28 13.56 4.89 -12.69
C ASN A 28 13.10 5.18 -14.14
N PRO A 29 13.98 5.06 -15.15
CA PRO A 29 13.64 5.34 -16.55
C PRO A 29 12.46 4.49 -17.08
N ARG A 30 12.27 3.27 -16.55
CA ARG A 30 11.14 2.39 -16.93
C ARG A 30 9.78 2.95 -16.52
N LYS A 31 9.72 3.75 -15.44
CA LYS A 31 8.49 4.37 -14.96
C LYS A 31 8.22 5.75 -15.56
N THR A 32 9.23 6.39 -16.17
CA THR A 32 9.14 7.78 -16.65
C THR A 32 9.22 7.96 -18.16
N ALA A 33 9.92 7.09 -18.91
CA ALA A 33 10.17 7.29 -20.35
C ALA A 33 9.16 6.58 -21.27
N ASP A 34 8.76 5.34 -20.94
CA ASP A 34 7.95 4.47 -21.81
C ASP A 34 6.90 3.66 -21.01
N GLY A 35 6.20 4.31 -20.07
CA GLY A 35 5.44 3.67 -18.98
C GLY A 35 4.37 2.63 -19.38
N LEU A 36 4.80 1.44 -19.80
CA LEU A 36 4.00 0.22 -19.94
C LEU A 36 3.65 -0.39 -18.56
N GLU A 37 4.40 -0.02 -17.51
CA GLU A 37 4.26 -0.53 -16.13
C GLU A 37 3.51 0.43 -15.18
N GLY A 38 2.97 1.55 -15.69
CA GLY A 38 2.23 2.53 -14.90
C GLY A 38 3.00 3.83 -14.67
N THR A 39 2.31 4.96 -14.85
CA THR A 39 2.84 6.31 -14.63
C THR A 39 3.14 6.57 -13.16
N VAL A 40 4.23 7.28 -12.88
CA VAL A 40 4.56 7.74 -11.52
C VAL A 40 3.38 8.54 -10.94
N LEU A 41 2.94 8.18 -9.72
CA LEU A 41 1.83 8.84 -9.04
C LEU A 41 2.12 10.34 -8.88
N HIS A 42 1.15 11.19 -9.25
CA HIS A 42 1.37 12.63 -9.18
C HIS A 42 1.31 13.10 -7.71
N PRO A 43 2.20 14.00 -7.25
CA PRO A 43 2.24 14.45 -5.84
C PRO A 43 0.91 14.98 -5.30
N THR A 44 0.10 15.61 -6.16
CA THR A 44 -1.22 16.13 -5.78
C THR A 44 -2.21 15.03 -5.39
N GLN A 45 -1.96 13.78 -5.78
CA GLN A 45 -2.79 12.63 -5.47
C GLN A 45 -2.36 11.91 -4.18
N HIS A 46 -1.16 12.19 -3.65
CA HIS A 46 -0.63 11.46 -2.49
C HIS A 46 -1.54 11.53 -1.28
N ALA A 47 -2.05 12.72 -0.95
CA ALA A 47 -2.96 12.90 0.17
C ALA A 47 -4.25 12.09 -0.01
N ALA A 48 -4.84 12.09 -1.21
CA ALA A 48 -6.04 11.31 -1.51
C ALA A 48 -5.78 9.80 -1.39
N ILE A 49 -4.63 9.31 -1.87
CA ILE A 49 -4.24 7.90 -1.75
C ILE A 49 -4.04 7.50 -0.29
N VAL A 50 -3.35 8.31 0.52
CA VAL A 50 -3.14 8.03 1.94
C VAL A 50 -4.48 7.97 2.69
N VAL A 51 -5.37 8.94 2.47
CA VAL A 51 -6.71 8.96 3.09
C VAL A 51 -7.51 7.74 2.67
N SER A 52 -7.49 7.40 1.38
CA SER A 52 -8.23 6.24 0.84
C SER A 52 -7.67 4.92 1.38
N SER A 53 -6.35 4.82 1.57
CA SER A 53 -5.68 3.66 2.16
C SER A 53 -6.06 3.47 3.63
N TRP A 54 -6.14 4.56 4.40
CA TRP A 54 -6.64 4.52 5.79
C TRP A 54 -8.13 4.14 5.85
N ALA A 55 -8.96 4.70 4.98
CA ALA A 55 -10.38 4.36 4.90
C ALA A 55 -10.59 2.87 4.54
N ALA A 56 -9.83 2.36 3.57
CA ALA A 56 -9.82 0.95 3.21
C ALA A 56 -9.35 0.05 4.36
N THR A 57 -8.28 0.44 5.05
CA THR A 57 -7.77 -0.27 6.24
C THR A 57 -8.86 -0.37 7.31
N PHE A 58 -9.53 0.73 7.63
CA PHE A 58 -10.63 0.74 8.61
C PHE A 58 -11.81 -0.14 8.16
N LEU A 59 -12.21 -0.06 6.90
CA LEU A 59 -13.29 -0.86 6.35
C LEU A 59 -12.99 -2.36 6.42
N ILE A 60 -11.76 -2.77 6.06
CA ILE A 60 -11.33 -4.18 6.11
C ILE A 60 -11.34 -4.70 7.56
N ILE A 61 -10.85 -3.91 8.52
CA ILE A 61 -10.91 -4.28 9.94
C ILE A 61 -12.37 -4.41 10.41
N ALA A 62 -13.24 -3.45 10.06
CA ALA A 62 -14.64 -3.47 10.43
C ALA A 62 -15.35 -4.74 9.91
N VAL A 63 -15.19 -5.04 8.62
CA VAL A 63 -15.76 -6.27 8.01
C VAL A 63 -15.19 -7.53 8.66
N SER A 64 -13.89 -7.54 8.98
CA SER A 64 -13.25 -8.66 9.66
C SER A 64 -13.84 -8.93 11.04
N VAL A 65 -14.09 -7.87 11.83
CA VAL A 65 -14.70 -7.98 13.16
C VAL A 65 -16.13 -8.52 13.09
N LEU A 66 -16.90 -8.15 12.06
CA LEU A 66 -18.27 -8.65 11.86
C LEU A 66 -18.36 -10.17 11.65
N THR A 67 -17.25 -10.83 11.29
CA THR A 67 -17.22 -12.30 11.18
C THR A 67 -17.32 -13.02 12.53
N ALA A 68 -17.16 -12.30 13.66
CA ALA A 68 -17.12 -12.84 15.03
C ALA A 68 -16.07 -13.95 15.24
N ARG A 69 -15.02 -13.99 14.42
CA ARG A 69 -13.93 -14.97 14.51
C ARG A 69 -12.63 -14.29 14.89
N HIS A 70 -12.14 -14.53 16.11
CA HIS A 70 -10.91 -13.92 16.60
C HIS A 70 -9.69 -14.20 15.70
N HIS A 71 -9.57 -15.43 15.19
CA HIS A 71 -8.48 -15.80 14.27
C HIS A 71 -8.50 -14.97 12.97
N ASN A 72 -9.69 -14.67 12.43
CA ASN A 72 -9.83 -13.85 11.23
C ASN A 72 -9.35 -12.41 11.50
N VAL A 73 -9.73 -11.83 12.64
CA VAL A 73 -9.30 -10.48 13.04
C VAL A 73 -7.78 -10.41 13.19
N LEU A 74 -7.17 -11.39 13.87
CA LEU A 74 -5.72 -11.43 14.06
C LEU A 74 -4.96 -11.53 12.74
N VAL A 75 -5.38 -12.42 11.85
CA VAL A 75 -4.75 -12.58 10.53
C VAL A 75 -4.88 -11.30 9.70
N ILE A 76 -6.06 -10.68 9.68
CA ILE A 76 -6.29 -9.43 8.93
C ILE A 76 -5.44 -8.28 9.48
N LEU A 77 -5.34 -8.15 10.81
CA LEU A 77 -4.47 -7.13 11.42
C LEU A 77 -3.00 -7.36 11.06
N ALA A 78 -2.53 -8.61 11.08
CA ALA A 78 -1.17 -8.94 10.69
C ALA A 78 -0.89 -8.61 9.22
N LEU A 79 -1.82 -8.98 8.32
CA LEU A 79 -1.69 -8.68 6.88
C LEU A 79 -1.70 -7.17 6.60
N LEU A 80 -2.57 -6.40 7.26
CA LEU A 80 -2.60 -4.95 7.11
C LEU A 80 -1.33 -4.30 7.68
N LEU A 81 -0.82 -4.79 8.81
CA LEU A 81 0.45 -4.32 9.37
C LEU A 81 1.60 -4.58 8.40
N LEU A 82 1.68 -5.78 7.82
CA LEU A 82 2.66 -6.12 6.79
C LEU A 82 2.53 -5.19 5.58
N ALA A 83 1.32 -5.01 5.04
CA ALA A 83 1.08 -4.15 3.88
C ALA A 83 1.57 -2.70 4.11
N TRP A 84 1.27 -2.11 5.27
CA TRP A 84 1.77 -0.79 5.62
C TRP A 84 3.29 -0.77 5.83
N GLN A 85 3.82 -1.67 6.65
CA GLN A 85 5.23 -1.66 7.06
C GLN A 85 6.20 -2.19 5.99
N TYR A 86 5.68 -2.81 4.93
CA TYR A 86 6.47 -3.20 3.77
C TYR A 86 7.08 -1.97 3.08
N SER A 87 6.28 -0.92 2.87
CA SER A 87 6.70 0.28 2.14
C SER A 87 6.74 1.58 2.97
N ALA A 88 5.96 1.68 4.05
CA ALA A 88 5.92 2.86 4.90
C ALA A 88 6.93 2.79 6.05
N PRO A 89 7.42 3.94 6.55
CA PRO A 89 8.20 3.99 7.78
C PRO A 89 7.39 3.52 9.00
N PRO A 90 8.06 3.07 10.09
CA PRO A 90 9.51 3.08 10.29
C PRO A 90 10.26 1.84 9.80
N LEU A 91 9.58 0.74 9.46
CA LEU A 91 10.26 -0.54 9.24
C LEU A 91 10.77 -0.71 7.81
N ARG A 92 9.96 -0.37 6.80
CA ARG A 92 10.24 -0.54 5.35
C ARG A 92 10.84 -1.92 5.05
N PHE A 93 10.08 -2.99 5.29
CA PHE A 93 10.61 -4.37 5.24
C PHE A 93 11.30 -4.72 3.93
N LYS A 94 10.84 -4.18 2.81
CA LYS A 94 11.46 -4.38 1.49
C LYS A 94 12.93 -3.94 1.40
N GLU A 95 13.37 -3.05 2.28
CA GLU A 95 14.76 -2.56 2.33
C GLU A 95 15.66 -3.43 3.21
N ARG A 96 15.10 -4.44 3.88
CA ARG A 96 15.80 -5.32 4.83
C ARG A 96 15.80 -6.75 4.27
N PRO A 97 16.95 -7.30 3.82
CA PRO A 97 17.00 -8.54 3.04
C PRO A 97 16.27 -9.75 3.67
N LEU A 98 16.38 -9.92 4.99
CA LEU A 98 15.71 -11.02 5.69
C LEU A 98 14.22 -10.79 5.90
N LEU A 99 13.78 -9.53 6.02
CA LEU A 99 12.38 -9.21 6.26
C LEU A 99 11.60 -9.14 4.95
N ASP A 100 12.22 -8.69 3.86
CA ASP A 100 11.64 -8.70 2.51
C ASP A 100 11.24 -10.11 2.06
N SER A 101 12.04 -11.13 2.39
CA SER A 101 11.71 -12.53 2.06
C SER A 101 10.58 -13.12 2.93
N LEU A 102 10.28 -12.51 4.09
CA LEU A 102 9.28 -13.00 5.04
C LEU A 102 7.94 -12.26 4.95
N SER A 103 7.96 -11.03 4.44
CA SER A 103 6.81 -10.12 4.33
C SER A 103 6.07 -10.29 3.02
#